data_AF-A0A1F6HQN8-F1
#
_entry.id   AF-A0A1F6HQN8-F1
#
_cell.length_a   1.000
_cell.length_b   1.000
_cell.length_c   1.000
_cell.angle_alpha   90.00
_cell.angle_beta   90.00
_cell.angle_gamma   90.00
#
_symmetry.space_group_name_H-M   'P 1'
#
loop_
_entity.id
_entity.type
_entity.pdbx_description
1 polymer ?
#
loop_
_entity_poly.entity_id
_entity_poly.type
_entity_poly.pdbx_seq_one_letter_code
_entity_poly.pdbx_strand_id
1 'polypeptide(L)'
;MARNESSGFLTREKLLGVSNHPRFPTILVLVLIILFADLAFINYKLLIELQKPQPQKVSVQESLDGEKTSSVSATAAAQQDSCGQNCQNQINTAVSNALSSQKTTTTTFSASSQAQEYFIPFGTGSLASTSWANVPGMQTSIDGGAYGRIQAAVFEVSINVPTGNEYVQVQLVNTTANHPVWNSIIIFPGGTNSGLLVSSPITLDPGVNTYQVQMQTQLNFPATIELARVHITSN
;
A
#
# COMPACT_ATOMS: atom_id res chain seq x y z
N MET A 1 90.65 -60.70 32.95
CA MET A 1 91.22 -59.37 32.61
C MET A 1 90.19 -58.64 31.76
N ALA A 2 89.82 -57.41 32.17
CA ALA A 2 88.90 -56.42 31.52
C ALA A 2 87.40 -56.79 31.44
N ARG A 3 86.52 -56.15 32.25
CA ARG A 3 85.64 -54.95 31.98
C ARG A 3 84.58 -55.22 30.89
N ASN A 4 83.29 -54.86 31.01
CA ASN A 4 82.76 -53.56 31.41
C ASN A 4 81.23 -53.62 31.63
N GLU A 5 80.71 -52.80 32.55
CA GLU A 5 79.27 -52.48 32.71
C GLU A 5 78.77 -51.60 31.54
N SER A 6 77.50 -51.74 31.14
CA SER A 6 76.76 -50.59 30.61
C SER A 6 75.24 -50.82 30.63
N SER A 7 74.58 -49.85 31.22
CA SER A 7 73.19 -49.72 31.60
C SER A 7 72.26 -49.54 30.39
N GLY A 8 71.12 -50.25 30.39
CA GLY A 8 70.02 -49.99 29.48
C GLY A 8 69.31 -48.68 29.85
N PHE A 9 69.65 -47.60 29.14
CA PHE A 9 68.96 -46.31 29.23
C PHE A 9 67.84 -46.29 28.19
N LEU A 10 66.58 -46.34 28.65
CA LEU A 10 65.40 -46.20 27.82
C LEU A 10 65.33 -44.78 27.25
N THR A 11 65.60 -44.64 25.97
CA THR A 11 65.54 -43.36 25.25
C THR A 11 64.09 -42.91 25.08
N ARG A 12 63.80 -41.73 25.63
CA ARG A 12 62.50 -41.09 25.76
C ARG A 12 62.12 -40.29 24.49
N GLU A 13 62.20 -40.88 23.30
CA GLU A 13 62.05 -40.12 22.03
C GLU A 13 60.80 -40.42 21.17
N LYS A 14 59.80 -41.17 21.66
CA LYS A 14 58.55 -41.38 20.92
C LYS A 14 57.34 -40.64 21.49
N LEU A 15 57.47 -39.36 21.84
CA LEU A 15 56.36 -38.58 22.39
C LEU A 15 56.17 -37.16 21.83
N LEU A 16 56.72 -36.85 20.67
CA LEU A 16 56.35 -35.61 19.97
C LEU A 16 55.96 -35.93 18.52
N GLY A 17 54.66 -36.14 18.34
CA GLY A 17 54.03 -36.06 17.02
C GLY A 17 54.28 -34.68 16.45
N VAL A 18 55.05 -34.63 15.36
CA VAL A 18 55.26 -33.43 14.55
C VAL A 18 53.92 -33.09 13.90
N SER A 19 53.08 -32.29 14.58
CA SER A 19 51.92 -31.68 13.95
C SER A 19 52.42 -30.56 13.05
N ASN A 20 52.34 -30.75 11.74
CA ASN A 20 52.46 -29.68 10.76
C ASN A 20 51.29 -28.70 10.93
N HIS A 21 51.36 -27.83 11.92
CA HIS A 21 50.46 -26.69 11.99
C HIS A 21 50.82 -25.74 10.86
N PRO A 22 49.87 -25.41 9.95
CA PRO A 22 50.11 -24.41 8.93
C PRO A 22 50.52 -23.14 9.64
N ARG A 23 51.70 -22.63 9.27
CA ARG A 23 52.24 -21.41 9.87
C ARG A 23 51.19 -20.32 9.70
N PHE A 24 50.89 -19.60 10.78
CA PHE A 24 49.95 -18.48 10.84
C PHE A 24 49.87 -17.60 9.56
N PRO A 25 50.97 -17.25 8.86
CA PRO A 25 50.89 -16.52 7.58
C PRO A 25 50.11 -17.24 6.48
N THR A 26 50.16 -18.56 6.39
CA THR A 26 49.46 -19.34 5.36
C THR A 26 47.95 -19.30 5.54
N ILE A 27 47.47 -19.31 6.80
CA ILE A 27 46.05 -19.21 7.10
C ILE A 27 45.53 -17.82 6.72
N LEU A 28 46.28 -16.77 7.05
CA LEU A 28 45.90 -15.39 6.74
C LEU A 28 45.81 -15.14 5.22
N VAL A 29 46.74 -15.70 4.43
CA VAL A 29 46.70 -15.61 2.97
C VAL A 29 45.47 -16.34 2.41
N LEU A 30 45.11 -17.52 2.92
CA LEU A 30 43.93 -18.25 2.47
C LEU A 30 42.63 -17.50 2.78
N VAL A 31 42.52 -16.87 3.97
CA VAL A 31 41.36 -16.05 4.33
C VAL A 31 41.24 -14.84 3.41
N LEU A 32 42.35 -14.17 3.09
CA LEU A 32 42.33 -13.06 2.14
C LEU A 32 41.89 -13.50 0.74
N ILE A 33 42.38 -14.63 0.23
CA ILE A 33 41.97 -15.17 -1.07
C ILE A 33 40.46 -15.44 -1.11
N ILE A 34 39.89 -16.01 -0.04
CA ILE A 34 38.44 -16.27 0.05
C ILE A 34 37.66 -14.95 0.02
N LEU A 35 38.09 -13.94 0.79
CA LEU A 35 37.43 -12.62 0.79
C LEU A 35 37.46 -11.93 -0.58
N PHE A 36 38.59 -12.03 -1.30
CA PHE A 36 38.69 -11.48 -2.66
C PHE A 36 37.83 -12.24 -3.67
N ALA A 37 37.75 -13.57 -3.55
CA ALA A 37 36.90 -14.39 -4.41
C ALA A 37 35.41 -14.07 -4.22
N ASP A 38 34.96 -13.90 -2.97
CA ASP A 38 33.58 -13.52 -2.66
C ASP A 38 33.24 -12.12 -3.20
N LEU A 39 34.14 -11.14 -3.02
CA LEU A 39 33.96 -9.79 -3.58
C LEU A 39 33.88 -9.81 -5.11
N ALA A 40 34.76 -10.57 -5.76
CA ALA A 40 34.76 -10.72 -7.21
C ALA A 40 33.47 -11.39 -7.72
N PHE A 41 32.97 -12.41 -7.01
CA PHE A 41 31.73 -13.11 -7.35
C PHE A 41 30.50 -12.19 -7.24
N ILE A 42 30.39 -11.41 -6.16
CA ILE A 42 29.30 -10.44 -5.98
C ILE A 42 29.33 -9.39 -7.10
N ASN A 43 30.51 -8.85 -7.39
CA ASN A 43 30.66 -7.82 -8.42
C ASN A 43 30.34 -8.36 -9.84
N TYR A 44 30.74 -9.60 -10.14
CA TYR A 44 30.40 -10.28 -11.40
C TYR A 44 28.90 -10.52 -11.55
N LYS A 45 28.23 -11.00 -10.49
CA LYS A 45 26.78 -11.24 -10.51
C LYS A 45 25.98 -9.95 -10.72
N LEU A 46 26.42 -8.85 -10.11
CA LEU A 46 25.80 -7.53 -10.27
C LEU A 46 25.93 -7.01 -11.71
N LEU A 47 27.09 -7.23 -12.35
CA LEU A 47 27.32 -6.79 -13.74
C LEU A 47 26.40 -7.51 -14.73
N ILE A 48 26.12 -8.80 -14.52
CA ILE A 48 25.25 -9.59 -15.41
C ILE A 48 23.79 -9.18 -15.28
N GLU A 49 23.32 -8.82 -14.09
CA GLU A 49 21.93 -8.40 -13.88
C GLU A 49 21.62 -7.04 -14.52
N LEU A 50 22.59 -6.13 -14.58
CA LEU A 50 22.44 -4.80 -15.20
C LEU A 50 22.44 -4.82 -16.74
N GLN A 51 22.87 -5.93 -17.37
CA GLN A 51 22.87 -6.08 -18.82
C GLN A 51 21.60 -6.75 -19.38
N LYS A 52 20.63 -7.13 -18.55
CA LYS A 52 19.34 -7.64 -19.05
C LYS A 52 18.56 -6.47 -19.66
N PRO A 53 18.35 -6.42 -20.99
CA PRO A 53 17.56 -5.36 -21.61
C PRO A 53 16.11 -5.46 -21.14
N GLN A 54 15.63 -4.42 -20.47
CA GLN A 54 14.20 -4.25 -20.16
C GLN A 54 13.42 -4.09 -21.48
N PRO A 55 12.33 -4.84 -21.71
CA PRO A 55 11.50 -4.64 -22.89
C PRO A 55 10.78 -3.27 -22.78
N GLN A 56 11.20 -2.31 -23.61
CA GLN A 56 10.53 -1.02 -23.75
C GLN A 56 9.09 -1.24 -24.22
N LYS A 57 8.11 -0.80 -23.40
CA LYS A 57 6.71 -0.64 -23.83
C LYS A 57 6.58 0.68 -24.61
N VAL A 58 5.97 0.55 -25.78
CA VAL A 58 5.67 1.59 -26.77
C VAL A 58 4.89 2.76 -26.15
N SER A 59 5.36 3.98 -26.40
CA SER A 59 4.68 5.23 -26.06
C SER A 59 3.51 5.49 -27.01
N VAL A 60 2.32 5.74 -26.46
CA VAL A 60 1.21 6.35 -27.21
C VAL A 60 1.39 7.86 -27.12
N GLN A 61 1.51 8.48 -28.29
CA GLN A 61 1.71 9.90 -28.46
C GLN A 61 0.37 10.64 -28.43
N GLU A 62 0.33 11.69 -27.63
CA GLU A 62 -0.73 12.67 -27.49
C GLU A 62 -0.79 13.55 -28.76
N SER A 63 -1.96 13.66 -29.38
CA SER A 63 -2.25 14.66 -30.41
C SER A 63 -3.41 15.53 -29.95
N LEU A 64 -3.05 16.73 -29.52
CA LEU A 64 -3.90 17.90 -29.38
C LEU A 64 -4.29 18.39 -30.79
N ASP A 65 -5.58 18.44 -31.08
CA ASP A 65 -6.13 19.34 -32.10
C ASP A 65 -7.47 19.87 -31.60
N GLY A 66 -7.53 21.19 -31.46
CA GLY A 66 -8.75 21.92 -31.16
C GLY A 66 -9.53 22.22 -32.42
N GLU A 67 -10.86 22.24 -32.31
CA GLU A 67 -11.69 22.98 -33.26
C GLU A 67 -13.05 23.35 -32.63
N LYS A 68 -13.27 24.68 -32.57
CA LYS A 68 -14.51 25.43 -32.86
C LYS A 68 -15.81 25.31 -32.03
N THR A 69 -16.22 26.53 -31.63
CA THR A 69 -17.54 27.19 -31.80
C THR A 69 -18.79 26.58 -31.14
N SER A 70 -19.39 27.35 -30.23
CA SER A 70 -20.60 28.14 -30.50
C SER A 70 -21.31 28.46 -29.19
N SER A 71 -21.15 29.70 -28.75
CA SER A 71 -22.01 30.34 -27.77
C SER A 71 -23.41 30.51 -28.36
N VAL A 72 -24.36 29.69 -27.93
CA VAL A 72 -25.78 29.93 -28.18
C VAL A 72 -26.31 30.82 -27.05
N SER A 73 -26.51 32.10 -27.38
CA SER A 73 -27.36 33.00 -26.61
C SER A 73 -28.78 32.45 -26.56
N ALA A 74 -29.26 32.12 -25.36
CA ALA A 74 -30.66 31.83 -25.13
C ALA A 74 -31.44 33.14 -25.13
N THR A 75 -32.07 33.46 -26.27
CA THR A 75 -33.16 34.43 -26.34
C THR A 75 -34.37 33.85 -25.62
N ALA A 76 -34.77 34.50 -24.53
CA ALA A 76 -36.01 34.24 -23.83
C ALA A 76 -37.20 34.55 -24.76
N ALA A 77 -37.84 33.51 -25.29
CA ALA A 77 -39.18 33.58 -25.84
C ALA A 77 -40.16 33.06 -24.78
N ALA A 78 -40.96 33.98 -24.23
CA ALA A 78 -42.11 33.63 -23.41
C ALA A 78 -43.16 32.98 -24.31
N GLN A 79 -43.23 31.64 -24.29
CA GLN A 79 -44.42 30.92 -24.73
C GLN A 79 -45.29 30.65 -23.51
N GLN A 80 -46.45 31.31 -23.46
CA GLN A 80 -47.52 31.03 -22.51
C GLN A 80 -48.07 29.63 -22.79
N ASP A 81 -47.73 28.71 -21.91
CA ASP A 81 -48.32 27.37 -21.85
C ASP A 81 -49.67 27.48 -21.14
N SER A 82 -50.75 27.67 -21.90
CA SER A 82 -52.11 27.77 -21.37
C SER A 82 -52.76 26.38 -21.26
N CYS A 83 -52.41 25.63 -20.22
CA CYS A 83 -53.23 24.51 -19.76
C CYS A 83 -54.57 25.09 -19.27
N GLY A 84 -55.63 24.98 -20.09
CA GLY A 84 -56.98 25.44 -19.75
C GLY A 84 -57.53 24.74 -18.50
N GLN A 85 -58.58 25.29 -17.87
CA GLN A 85 -59.10 24.80 -16.57
C GLN A 85 -59.40 23.30 -16.52
N ASN A 86 -59.78 22.68 -17.64
CA ASN A 86 -60.00 21.23 -17.71
C ASN A 86 -58.72 20.40 -17.50
N CYS A 87 -57.58 20.89 -17.98
CA CYS A 87 -56.29 20.23 -17.82
C CYS A 87 -55.81 20.31 -16.35
N GLN A 88 -56.00 21.45 -15.68
CA GLN A 88 -55.74 21.56 -14.23
C GLN A 88 -56.63 20.64 -13.39
N ASN A 89 -57.91 20.53 -13.72
CA ASN A 89 -58.83 19.67 -12.97
C ASN A 89 -58.50 18.18 -13.08
N GLN A 90 -58.02 17.73 -14.25
CA GLN A 90 -57.59 16.34 -14.43
C GLN A 90 -56.31 16.02 -13.66
N ILE A 91 -55.34 16.95 -13.64
CA ILE A 91 -54.11 16.80 -12.87
C ILE A 91 -54.43 16.74 -11.37
N ASN A 92 -55.25 17.66 -10.86
CA ASN A 92 -55.62 17.68 -9.45
C ASN A 92 -56.36 16.41 -9.04
N THR A 93 -57.27 15.90 -9.88
CA THR A 93 -57.98 14.64 -9.63
C THR A 93 -57.04 13.44 -9.60
N ALA A 94 -56.09 13.36 -10.53
CA ALA A 94 -55.11 12.28 -10.58
C ALA A 94 -54.17 12.30 -9.35
N VAL A 95 -53.76 13.49 -8.90
CA VAL A 95 -52.93 13.67 -7.70
C VAL A 95 -53.70 13.29 -6.44
N SER A 96 -54.95 13.74 -6.28
CA SER A 96 -55.77 13.38 -5.10
C SER A 96 -56.04 11.89 -4.98
N ASN A 97 -56.24 11.19 -6.10
CA ASN A 97 -56.45 9.74 -6.12
C ASN A 97 -55.17 8.96 -5.82
N ALA A 98 -54.01 9.45 -6.26
CA ALA A 98 -52.71 8.86 -5.95
C ALA A 98 -52.34 9.00 -4.45
N LEU A 99 -52.66 10.13 -3.82
CA LEU A 99 -52.42 10.34 -2.38
C LEU A 99 -53.35 9.53 -1.46
N SER A 100 -54.50 9.06 -1.95
CA SER A 100 -55.49 8.35 -1.12
C SER A 100 -55.27 6.84 -1.03
N SER A 101 -54.35 6.26 -1.82
CA SER A 101 -54.08 4.82 -1.86
C SER A 101 -52.78 4.38 -1.18
N GLN A 102 -52.06 5.30 -0.54
CA GLN A 102 -50.83 4.95 0.18
C GLN A 102 -51.17 4.48 1.61
N LYS A 103 -51.81 3.31 1.72
CA LYS A 103 -51.89 2.58 2.99
C LYS A 103 -50.48 2.09 3.32
N THR A 104 -49.75 2.89 4.08
CA THR A 104 -48.45 2.56 4.65
C THR A 104 -48.60 1.28 5.47
N THR A 105 -48.26 0.16 4.85
CA THR A 105 -48.06 -1.10 5.56
C THR A 105 -46.66 -0.97 6.18
N THR A 106 -46.63 -0.55 7.43
CA THR A 106 -45.42 -0.54 8.25
C THR A 106 -45.05 -2.00 8.53
N THR A 107 -44.36 -2.61 7.58
CA THR A 107 -43.68 -3.88 7.78
C THR A 107 -42.52 -3.58 8.73
N THR A 108 -42.73 -3.81 10.01
CA THR A 108 -41.66 -3.86 11.01
C THR A 108 -40.80 -5.08 10.70
N PHE A 109 -39.77 -4.89 9.89
CA PHE A 109 -38.66 -5.81 9.83
C PHE A 109 -37.93 -5.70 11.17
N SER A 110 -38.09 -6.71 12.03
CA SER A 110 -37.13 -6.91 13.11
C SER A 110 -35.77 -7.16 12.46
N ALA A 111 -34.91 -6.13 12.47
CA ALA A 111 -33.53 -6.26 12.07
C ALA A 111 -32.87 -7.31 12.98
N SER A 112 -32.60 -8.50 12.45
CA SER A 112 -31.59 -9.35 13.06
C SER A 112 -30.28 -8.59 12.96
N SER A 113 -29.58 -8.41 14.10
CA SER A 113 -28.30 -7.70 14.19
C SER A 113 -27.18 -8.47 13.49
N GLN A 114 -27.27 -8.59 12.17
CA GLN A 114 -26.28 -9.26 11.36
C GLN A 114 -25.12 -8.30 11.15
N ALA A 115 -23.91 -8.75 11.48
CA ALA A 115 -22.71 -7.95 11.28
C ALA A 115 -22.61 -7.53 9.80
N GLN A 116 -22.36 -6.25 9.57
CA GLN A 116 -22.19 -5.68 8.23
C GLN A 116 -20.72 -5.32 8.03
N GLU A 117 -20.20 -5.59 6.83
CA GLU A 117 -18.85 -5.23 6.43
C GLU A 117 -18.91 -4.24 5.27
N TYR A 118 -18.08 -3.20 5.34
CA TYR A 118 -17.96 -2.17 4.31
C TYR A 118 -16.50 -2.01 3.90
N PHE A 119 -16.27 -1.93 2.60
CA PHE A 119 -14.96 -1.67 2.02
C PHE A 119 -15.01 -0.37 1.22
N ILE A 120 -14.21 0.60 1.63
CA ILE A 120 -14.13 1.92 0.99
C ILE A 120 -12.77 2.04 0.32
N PRO A 121 -12.69 1.91 -1.02
CA PRO A 121 -11.42 1.98 -1.73
C PRO A 121 -10.92 3.42 -1.88
N PHE A 122 -9.61 3.59 -1.81
CA PHE A 122 -8.89 4.80 -2.19
C PHE A 122 -8.21 4.66 -3.57
N GLY A 123 -8.18 3.44 -4.12
CA GLY A 123 -7.56 3.15 -5.41
C GLY A 123 -6.09 2.77 -5.29
N THR A 124 -5.31 3.18 -6.30
CA THR A 124 -3.90 2.84 -6.50
C THR A 124 -3.11 4.09 -6.83
N GLY A 125 -1.83 4.13 -6.48
CA GLY A 125 -0.98 5.27 -6.82
C GLY A 125 0.48 4.99 -6.55
N SER A 126 1.37 5.85 -7.06
CA SER A 126 2.80 5.71 -6.86
C SER A 126 3.41 7.05 -6.45
N LEU A 127 4.42 6.99 -5.59
CA LEU A 127 5.14 8.17 -5.14
C LEU A 127 6.57 7.80 -4.74
N ALA A 128 7.48 8.75 -4.87
CA ALA A 128 8.80 8.74 -4.29
C ALA A 128 8.95 10.03 -3.49
N SER A 129 9.14 9.93 -2.17
CA SER A 129 9.26 11.10 -1.30
C SER A 129 9.88 10.72 0.04
N THR A 130 10.93 11.43 0.47
CA THR A 130 11.53 11.24 1.80
C THR A 130 10.74 11.88 2.94
N SER A 131 9.67 12.60 2.63
CA SER A 131 8.75 13.20 3.58
C SER A 131 7.31 12.76 3.28
N TRP A 132 6.43 12.84 4.27
CA TRP A 132 5.00 12.62 4.04
C TRP A 132 4.47 13.49 2.91
N ALA A 133 3.95 12.85 1.88
CA ALA A 133 3.35 13.50 0.74
C ALA A 133 2.10 12.75 0.28
N ASN A 134 1.16 13.50 -0.29
CA ASN A 134 -0.11 12.95 -0.77
C ASN A 134 0.15 12.07 -1.99
N VAL A 135 -0.36 10.84 -1.97
CA VAL A 135 -0.32 9.99 -3.15
C VAL A 135 -1.38 10.48 -4.14
N PRO A 136 -1.00 10.86 -5.38
CA PRO A 136 -1.95 11.41 -6.34
C PRO A 136 -3.13 10.48 -6.61
N GLY A 137 -4.34 11.03 -6.62
CA GLY A 137 -5.57 10.28 -6.93
C GLY A 137 -6.09 9.38 -5.81
N MET A 138 -5.44 9.35 -4.64
CA MET A 138 -5.83 8.48 -3.53
C MET A 138 -6.57 9.22 -2.40
N GLN A 139 -7.73 9.76 -2.75
CA GLN A 139 -8.59 10.52 -1.85
C GLN A 139 -10.03 10.00 -1.92
N THR A 140 -10.73 9.94 -0.79
CA THR A 140 -12.16 9.61 -0.76
C THR A 140 -12.87 10.28 0.41
N SER A 141 -14.16 10.51 0.26
CA SER A 141 -15.01 11.04 1.34
C SER A 141 -15.77 9.90 2.02
N ILE A 142 -15.72 9.87 3.34
CA ILE A 142 -16.35 8.85 4.18
C ILE A 142 -17.28 9.57 5.16
N ASP A 143 -18.55 9.17 5.18
CA ASP A 143 -19.48 9.58 6.23
C ASP A 143 -19.39 8.60 7.40
N GLY A 144 -18.65 8.94 8.46
CA GLY A 144 -18.50 8.08 9.63
C GLY A 144 -19.83 7.73 10.31
N GLY A 145 -20.88 8.54 10.10
CA GLY A 145 -22.22 8.30 10.65
C GLY A 145 -23.06 7.32 9.83
N ALA A 146 -22.68 7.02 8.58
CA ALA A 146 -23.47 6.19 7.68
C ALA A 146 -23.40 4.68 7.98
N TYR A 147 -22.46 4.25 8.83
CA TYR A 147 -22.16 2.83 9.08
C TYR A 147 -22.79 2.28 10.37
N GLY A 148 -23.74 2.99 10.98
CA GLY A 148 -24.35 2.58 12.24
C GLY A 148 -23.32 2.50 13.37
N ARG A 149 -23.43 1.48 14.24
CA ARG A 149 -22.46 1.29 15.33
C ARG A 149 -21.23 0.54 14.81
N ILE A 150 -20.18 1.30 14.50
CA ILE A 150 -18.87 0.75 14.11
C ILE A 150 -18.29 -0.06 15.28
N GLN A 151 -17.99 -1.33 15.03
CA GLN A 151 -17.25 -2.20 15.95
C GLN A 151 -15.74 -2.00 15.78
N ALA A 152 -15.28 -1.98 14.53
CA ALA A 152 -13.90 -1.74 14.16
C ALA A 152 -13.82 -1.11 12.77
N ALA A 153 -12.82 -0.26 12.57
CA ALA A 153 -12.37 0.16 11.26
C ALA A 153 -10.86 -0.07 11.19
N VAL A 154 -10.35 -0.60 10.09
CA VAL A 154 -8.91 -0.79 9.84
C VAL A 154 -8.55 -0.25 8.46
N PHE A 155 -7.32 0.24 8.33
CA PHE A 155 -6.76 0.65 7.06
C PHE A 155 -5.94 -0.50 6.47
N GLU A 156 -6.23 -0.88 5.23
CA GLU A 156 -5.56 -1.96 4.52
C GLU A 156 -4.85 -1.41 3.30
N VAL A 157 -3.59 -1.79 3.10
CA VAL A 157 -2.78 -1.33 1.98
C VAL A 157 -1.94 -2.46 1.41
N SER A 158 -1.98 -2.66 0.08
CA SER A 158 -1.02 -3.48 -0.66
C SER A 158 0.05 -2.59 -1.26
N ILE A 159 1.31 -2.83 -0.93
CA ILE A 159 2.44 -2.03 -1.37
C ILE A 159 3.34 -2.90 -2.24
N ASN A 160 3.92 -2.30 -3.27
CA ASN A 160 4.94 -2.86 -4.14
C ASN A 160 6.13 -1.90 -4.23
N VAL A 161 7.30 -2.41 -3.86
CA VAL A 161 8.59 -1.72 -3.94
C VAL A 161 9.44 -2.50 -4.94
N PRO A 162 9.60 -2.02 -6.19
CA PRO A 162 10.26 -2.79 -7.24
C PRO A 162 11.68 -3.23 -6.89
N THR A 163 12.42 -2.38 -6.16
CA THR A 163 13.81 -2.66 -5.74
C THR A 163 13.87 -3.54 -4.50
N GLY A 164 12.80 -3.60 -3.70
CA GLY A 164 12.77 -4.22 -2.38
C GLY A 164 13.76 -3.62 -1.36
N ASN A 165 14.44 -2.52 -1.66
CA ASN A 165 15.62 -2.08 -0.90
C ASN A 165 15.32 -0.93 0.08
N GLU A 166 14.06 -0.60 0.32
CA GLU A 166 13.65 0.46 1.24
C GLU A 166 12.42 0.04 2.04
N TYR A 167 12.24 0.68 3.20
CA TYR A 167 10.94 0.65 3.86
C TYR A 167 10.06 1.80 3.36
N VAL A 168 8.76 1.57 3.40
CA VAL A 168 7.74 2.55 3.01
C VAL A 168 6.80 2.73 4.19
N GLN A 169 6.42 3.97 4.48
CA GLN A 169 5.38 4.26 5.47
C GLN A 169 4.19 4.86 4.76
N VAL A 170 2.99 4.38 5.10
CA VAL A 170 1.73 4.87 4.55
C VAL A 170 0.81 5.21 5.70
N GLN A 171 0.08 6.31 5.59
CA GLN A 171 -0.89 6.74 6.60
C GLN A 171 -2.14 7.33 5.95
N LEU A 172 -3.22 7.40 6.71
CA LEU A 172 -4.40 8.19 6.37
C LEU A 172 -4.34 9.56 7.05
N VAL A 173 -4.77 10.59 6.33
CA VAL A 173 -4.96 11.94 6.86
C VAL A 173 -6.39 12.38 6.59
N ASN A 174 -7.07 12.87 7.62
CA ASN A 174 -8.33 13.58 7.45
C ASN A 174 -8.00 15.02 6.99
N THR A 175 -8.25 15.29 5.71
CA THR A 175 -8.03 16.60 5.08
C THR A 175 -9.12 17.61 5.41
N THR A 176 -10.31 17.16 5.82
CA THR A 176 -11.38 18.06 6.30
C THR A 176 -11.04 18.64 7.67
N ALA A 177 -10.58 17.80 8.60
CA ALA A 177 -10.23 18.18 9.96
C ALA A 177 -8.73 18.53 10.15
N ASN A 178 -7.91 18.37 9.11
CA ASN A 178 -6.48 18.67 9.07
C ASN A 178 -5.63 17.94 10.13
N HIS A 179 -5.89 16.65 10.34
CA HIS A 179 -5.06 15.82 11.22
C HIS A 179 -4.82 14.42 10.64
N PRO A 180 -3.70 13.77 11.01
CA PRO A 180 -3.51 12.35 10.74
C PRO A 180 -4.61 11.52 11.41
N VAL A 181 -5.01 10.43 10.76
CA VAL A 181 -5.88 9.44 11.38
C VAL A 181 -5.04 8.62 12.33
N TRP A 182 -5.37 8.66 13.62
CA TRP A 182 -4.64 7.93 14.64
C TRP A 182 -4.63 6.43 14.34
N ASN A 183 -3.52 5.74 14.65
CA ASN A 183 -3.30 4.31 14.39
C ASN A 183 -3.29 3.88 12.90
N SER A 184 -3.39 4.80 11.95
CA SER A 184 -3.41 4.44 10.51
C SER A 184 -2.04 4.17 9.89
N ILE A 185 -0.95 4.42 10.60
CA ILE A 185 0.40 4.27 10.06
C ILE A 185 0.70 2.78 9.86
N ILE A 186 1.06 2.44 8.62
CA ILE A 186 1.54 1.13 8.19
C ILE A 186 2.99 1.27 7.77
N ILE A 187 3.84 0.33 8.19
CA ILE A 187 5.25 0.26 7.81
C ILE A 187 5.47 -1.00 6.98
N PHE A 188 5.77 -0.82 5.70
CA PHE A 188 6.22 -1.90 4.82
C PHE A 188 7.73 -2.07 4.97
N PRO A 189 8.22 -3.25 5.37
CA PRO A 189 9.65 -3.47 5.56
C PRO A 189 10.40 -3.62 4.23
N GLY A 190 11.65 -3.16 4.20
CA GLY A 190 12.58 -3.51 3.14
C GLY A 190 12.93 -5.00 3.17
N GLY A 191 13.50 -5.50 2.07
CA GLY A 191 13.82 -6.91 1.83
C GLY A 191 12.67 -7.71 1.18
N THR A 192 11.53 -7.08 0.92
CA THR A 192 10.40 -7.68 0.21
C THR A 192 9.91 -6.75 -0.90
N ASN A 193 9.36 -7.32 -1.98
CA ASN A 193 8.94 -6.55 -3.14
C ASN A 193 7.46 -6.19 -3.11
N SER A 194 6.61 -6.99 -2.44
CA SER A 194 5.19 -6.64 -2.26
C SER A 194 4.55 -7.30 -1.05
N GLY A 195 3.44 -6.74 -0.58
CA GLY A 195 2.64 -7.32 0.49
C GLY A 195 1.42 -6.50 0.87
N LEU A 196 0.39 -7.19 1.40
CA LEU A 196 -0.79 -6.58 2.03
C LEU A 196 -0.53 -6.41 3.52
N LEU A 197 -0.77 -5.22 4.03
CA LEU A 197 -0.63 -4.86 5.44
C LEU A 197 -1.92 -4.23 5.94
N VAL A 198 -2.16 -4.39 7.23
CA VAL A 198 -3.34 -3.88 7.92
C VAL A 198 -2.89 -3.07 9.12
N SER A 199 -3.49 -1.89 9.31
CA SER A 199 -3.22 -1.03 10.44
C SER A 199 -3.82 -1.59 11.74
N SER A 200 -3.41 -1.00 12.86
CA SER A 200 -4.22 -1.09 14.08
C SER A 200 -5.60 -0.47 13.86
N PRO A 201 -6.61 -0.81 14.68
CA PRO A 201 -7.93 -0.19 14.59
C PRO A 201 -7.86 1.33 14.65
N ILE A 202 -8.54 1.96 13.70
CA ILE A 202 -8.66 3.42 13.54
C ILE A 202 -10.03 3.89 13.99
N THR A 203 -10.11 5.17 14.34
CA THR A 203 -11.37 5.86 14.59
C THR A 203 -11.66 6.77 13.40
N LEU A 204 -12.85 6.64 12.82
CA LEU A 204 -13.35 7.56 11.81
C LEU A 204 -14.06 8.73 12.49
N ASP A 205 -13.80 9.94 12.01
CA ASP A 205 -14.49 11.12 12.51
C ASP A 205 -15.97 11.10 12.11
N PRO A 206 -16.87 11.61 12.97
CA PRO A 206 -18.30 11.65 12.67
C PRO A 206 -18.59 12.60 11.50
N GLY A 207 -19.62 12.27 10.72
CA GLY A 207 -20.02 13.02 9.54
C GLY A 207 -19.13 12.80 8.32
N VAL A 208 -19.38 13.58 7.26
CA VAL A 208 -18.67 13.49 5.98
C VAL A 208 -17.29 14.13 6.08
N ASN A 209 -16.25 13.31 6.04
CA ASN A 209 -14.85 13.72 6.09
C ASN A 209 -14.10 13.20 4.88
N THR A 210 -13.14 13.99 4.38
CA THR A 210 -12.32 13.61 3.23
C THR A 210 -10.97 13.10 3.70
N TYR A 211 -10.68 11.85 3.37
CA TYR A 211 -9.46 11.16 3.74
C TYR A 211 -8.53 11.05 2.54
N GLN A 212 -7.24 11.29 2.79
CA GLN A 212 -6.17 11.23 1.80
C GLN A 212 -5.12 10.22 2.26
N VAL A 213 -4.66 9.37 1.34
CA VAL A 213 -3.51 8.50 1.59
C VAL A 213 -2.23 9.30 1.42
N GLN A 214 -1.38 9.28 2.44
CA GLN A 214 -0.03 9.81 2.39
C GLN A 214 0.99 8.69 2.44
N MET A 215 2.10 8.89 1.75
CA MET A 215 3.21 7.94 1.71
C MET A 215 4.53 8.67 1.86
N GLN A 216 5.48 8.01 2.51
CA GLN A 216 6.89 8.36 2.48
C GLN A 216 7.75 7.11 2.30
N THR A 217 8.85 7.28 1.59
CA THR A 217 9.81 6.25 1.17
C THR A 217 11.15 6.58 1.81
N GLN A 218 11.88 5.59 2.34
CA GLN A 218 13.14 5.83 3.02
C GLN A 218 14.22 6.44 2.10
N LEU A 219 14.31 5.95 0.85
CA LEU A 219 15.43 6.22 -0.04
C LEU A 219 15.06 7.07 -1.26
N ASN A 220 13.85 7.66 -1.26
CA ASN A 220 13.31 8.42 -2.39
C ASN A 220 13.21 7.60 -3.69
N PHE A 221 13.05 6.28 -3.59
CA PHE A 221 12.72 5.44 -4.74
C PHE A 221 11.20 5.30 -4.85
N PRO A 222 10.68 5.03 -6.06
CA PRO A 222 9.24 4.92 -6.28
C PRO A 222 8.70 3.64 -5.63
N ALA A 223 7.70 3.81 -4.78
CA ALA A 223 6.84 2.76 -4.29
C ALA A 223 5.45 2.89 -4.93
N THR A 224 4.77 1.77 -5.11
CA THR A 224 3.41 1.71 -5.66
C THR A 224 2.47 1.11 -4.64
N ILE A 225 1.35 1.78 -4.37
CA ILE A 225 0.22 1.23 -3.67
C ILE A 225 -0.70 0.57 -4.70
N GLU A 226 -0.82 -0.75 -4.63
CA GLU A 226 -1.65 -1.57 -5.53
C GLU A 226 -3.11 -1.67 -5.05
N LEU A 227 -3.34 -1.42 -3.76
CA LEU A 227 -4.65 -1.37 -3.14
C LEU A 227 -4.55 -0.51 -1.89
N ALA A 228 -5.48 0.40 -1.68
CA ALA A 228 -5.73 0.99 -0.37
C ALA A 228 -7.23 1.04 -0.12
N ARG A 229 -7.65 0.64 1.08
CA ARG A 229 -9.05 0.70 1.50
C ARG A 229 -9.19 0.82 3.01
N VAL A 230 -10.30 1.40 3.44
CA VAL A 230 -10.78 1.27 4.83
C VAL A 230 -11.79 0.13 4.87
N HIS A 231 -11.60 -0.80 5.79
CA HIS A 231 -12.49 -1.91 6.07
C HIS A 231 -13.19 -1.64 7.40
N ILE A 232 -14.52 -1.55 7.37
CA ILE A 232 -15.37 -1.26 8.52
C ILE A 232 -16.23 -2.49 8.83
N THR A 233 -16.29 -2.87 10.09
CA THR A 233 -17.23 -3.87 10.62
C THR A 233 -18.23 -3.18 11.55
N SER A 234 -19.53 -3.34 11.32
CA SER A 234 -20.60 -2.77 12.16
C SER A 234 -21.63 -3.82 12.60
N ASN A 235 -22.53 -3.45 13.51
CA ASN A 235 -23.65 -4.27 14.01
C ASN A 235 -24.99 -3.55 13.88
#